data_AF-A0AAE0DMV1-F1
#
_entry.id   AF-A0AAE0DMV1-F1
#
_cell.length_a   1.000
_cell.length_b   1.000
_cell.length_c   1.000
_cell.angle_alpha   90.00
_cell.angle_beta   90.00
_cell.angle_gamma   90.00
#
_symmetry.space_group_name_H-M   'P 1'
#
loop_
_entity.id
_entity.type
_entity.pdbx_description
1 polymer ?
#
loop_
_entity_poly.entity_id
_entity_poly.type
_entity_poly.pdbx_seq_one_letter_code
_entity_poly.pdbx_strand_id
1 'polypeptide(L)'
;MLSQSGSRVTTISPKKINRDEALEWVRRVLVRTRGRKLVGNFNPLLVGELFWAQCSNWKPLAVEYLEDVAQICTKFLDILLQDKCPKDIISRLRVSLVQNALKTRYDGALQELQLIMEDTKSYPINYNHYYIKTINECRQDLQKTSLARCIEDATDLRTLDCDHNHTSATIMSVAL
;
A
#
# COMPACT_ATOMS: atom_id res chain seq x y z
N MET A 1 5.93 -39.67 7.42
CA MET A 1 4.66 -39.33 8.08
C MET A 1 4.39 -37.84 7.89
N LEU A 2 3.66 -37.47 6.84
CA LEU A 2 3.00 -36.16 6.77
C LEU A 2 1.51 -36.46 6.95
N SER A 3 1.04 -36.20 8.17
CA SER A 3 -0.35 -36.33 8.56
C SER A 3 -1.22 -35.51 7.62
N GLN A 4 -2.23 -36.15 7.04
CA GLN A 4 -3.35 -35.45 6.43
C GLN A 4 -4.08 -34.69 7.53
N SER A 5 -3.86 -33.39 7.59
CA SER A 5 -4.67 -32.47 8.38
C SER A 5 -5.38 -31.55 7.40
N GLY A 6 -6.59 -31.94 7.01
CA GLY A 6 -7.50 -31.10 6.24
C GLY A 6 -7.95 -29.92 7.09
N SER A 7 -7.16 -28.85 7.11
CA SER A 7 -7.62 -27.54 7.55
C SER A 7 -8.12 -26.80 6.32
N ARG A 8 -9.41 -26.41 6.32
CA ARG A 8 -9.98 -25.49 5.33
C ARG A 8 -9.11 -24.23 5.30
N VAL A 9 -8.31 -24.08 4.24
CA VAL A 9 -7.60 -22.84 3.94
C VAL A 9 -8.68 -21.80 3.69
N THR A 10 -8.83 -20.86 4.63
CA THR A 10 -9.66 -19.68 4.42
C THR A 10 -8.94 -18.85 3.37
N THR A 11 -9.35 -18.96 2.11
CA THR A 11 -8.84 -18.13 1.01
C THR A 11 -8.92 -16.67 1.41
N ILE A 12 -7.78 -16.04 1.70
CA ILE A 12 -7.71 -14.66 2.15
C ILE A 12 -8.00 -13.77 0.94
N SER A 13 -9.28 -13.48 0.70
CA SER A 13 -9.68 -12.63 -0.40
C SER A 13 -9.51 -11.15 -0.04
N PRO A 14 -8.99 -10.30 -0.95
CA PRO A 14 -8.91 -8.86 -0.71
C PRO A 14 -10.28 -8.29 -0.36
N LYS A 15 -10.36 -7.53 0.73
CA LYS A 15 -11.58 -6.82 1.09
C LYS A 15 -11.89 -5.78 0.01
N LYS A 16 -12.99 -5.97 -0.71
CA LYS A 16 -13.52 -4.98 -1.63
C LYS A 16 -14.13 -3.85 -0.80
N ILE A 17 -13.67 -2.63 -1.03
CA ILE A 17 -14.16 -1.41 -0.39
C ILE A 17 -14.55 -0.43 -1.49
N ASN A 18 -15.71 0.20 -1.35
CA ASN A 18 -16.10 1.26 -2.29
C ASN A 18 -15.42 2.59 -1.91
N ARG A 19 -15.56 3.60 -2.77
CA ARG A 19 -14.90 4.90 -2.57
C ARG A 19 -15.33 5.60 -1.29
N ASP A 20 -16.63 5.60 -0.97
CA ASP A 20 -17.17 6.34 0.17
C ASP A 20 -16.75 5.70 1.49
N GLU A 21 -16.79 4.37 1.57
CA GLU A 21 -16.28 3.60 2.70
C GLU A 21 -14.77 3.83 2.90
N ALA A 22 -14.01 3.88 1.81
CA ALA A 22 -12.57 4.15 1.86
C ALA A 22 -12.29 5.56 2.38
N LEU A 23 -13.03 6.56 1.90
CA LEU A 23 -12.90 7.95 2.37
C LEU A 23 -13.24 8.07 3.86
N GLU A 24 -14.30 7.42 4.32
CA GLU A 24 -14.70 7.44 5.73
C GLU A 24 -13.66 6.71 6.60
N TRP A 25 -13.09 5.60 6.13
CA TRP A 25 -11.95 4.95 6.78
C TRP A 25 -10.73 5.88 6.88
N VAL A 26 -10.31 6.51 5.78
CA VAL A 26 -9.20 7.47 5.77
C VAL A 26 -9.47 8.63 6.71
N ARG A 27 -10.71 9.13 6.77
CA ARG A 27 -11.12 10.21 7.68
C ARG A 27 -10.89 9.83 9.14
N ARG A 28 -11.28 8.62 9.55
CA ARG A 28 -11.05 8.13 10.93
C ARG A 28 -9.56 8.04 11.27
N VAL A 29 -8.74 7.51 10.36
CA VAL A 29 -7.28 7.43 10.56
C VAL A 29 -6.67 8.83 10.60
N LEU A 30 -7.13 9.75 9.75
CA LEU A 30 -6.70 11.14 9.74
C LEU A 30 -6.99 11.81 11.08
N VAL A 31 -8.20 11.69 11.63
CA VAL A 31 -8.58 12.27 12.93
C VAL A 31 -7.67 11.77 14.06
N ARG A 32 -7.38 10.46 14.09
CA ARG A 32 -6.49 9.84 15.08
C ARG A 32 -5.02 10.29 14.97
N THR A 33 -4.60 10.74 13.78
CA THR A 33 -3.21 11.10 13.48
C THR A 33 -2.97 12.63 13.43
N ARG A 34 -3.95 13.46 13.85
CA ARG A 34 -3.84 14.94 13.91
C ARG A 34 -2.86 15.41 15.00
N GLY A 35 -2.41 16.66 14.90
CA GLY A 35 -1.67 17.36 15.96
C GLY A 35 -0.16 17.11 16.04
N ARG A 36 0.40 16.23 15.20
CA ARG A 36 1.84 15.87 15.21
C ARG A 36 2.65 16.45 14.04
N LYS A 37 2.33 17.67 13.59
CA LYS A 37 2.86 18.21 12.34
C LYS A 37 3.20 19.68 12.32
N LEU A 38 4.23 19.99 11.53
CA LEU A 38 4.44 21.28 10.88
C LEU A 38 3.53 21.43 9.65
N VAL A 39 3.02 22.65 9.43
CA VAL A 39 2.16 22.99 8.29
C VAL A 39 2.90 22.73 6.97
N GLY A 40 2.25 22.09 5.99
CA GLY A 40 2.73 22.01 4.60
C GLY A 40 3.15 20.64 4.06
N ASN A 41 3.29 19.59 4.87
CA ASN A 41 3.71 18.26 4.39
C ASN A 41 2.64 17.16 4.49
N PHE A 42 2.78 16.06 3.71
CA PHE A 42 1.98 14.83 3.87
C PHE A 42 2.11 14.27 5.29
N ASN A 43 1.13 13.48 5.75
CA ASN A 43 1.22 12.87 7.08
C ASN A 43 1.89 11.51 6.94
N PRO A 44 3.22 11.40 7.16
CA PRO A 44 3.88 10.10 7.07
C PRO A 44 3.22 9.11 8.04
N LEU A 45 2.67 9.59 9.17
CA LEU A 45 1.89 8.77 10.10
C LEU A 45 0.57 8.27 9.48
N LEU A 46 -0.17 9.12 8.77
CA LEU A 46 -1.40 8.68 8.08
C LEU A 46 -1.08 7.65 7.01
N VAL A 47 -0.09 7.94 6.17
CA VAL A 47 0.30 7.06 5.06
C VAL A 47 0.80 5.72 5.59
N GLY A 48 1.64 5.73 6.64
CA GLY A 48 2.11 4.52 7.31
C GLY A 48 0.97 3.69 7.89
N GLU A 49 0.07 4.30 8.66
CA GLU A 49 -1.08 3.61 9.26
C GLU A 49 -2.01 2.98 8.21
N LEU A 50 -2.29 3.71 7.11
CA LEU A 50 -3.10 3.19 6.02
C LEU A 50 -2.37 2.04 5.29
N PHE A 51 -1.07 2.17 5.06
CA PHE A 51 -0.25 1.15 4.42
C PHE A 51 -0.23 -0.14 5.24
N TRP A 52 0.11 -0.09 6.54
CA TRP A 52 0.14 -1.29 7.39
C TRP A 52 -1.21 -1.98 7.49
N ALA A 53 -2.30 -1.21 7.53
CA ALA A 53 -3.66 -1.77 7.52
C ALA A 53 -4.00 -2.47 6.20
N GLN A 54 -3.54 -1.97 5.05
CA GLN A 54 -3.74 -2.64 3.76
C GLN A 54 -2.82 -3.85 3.57
N CYS A 55 -1.61 -3.79 4.12
CA CYS A 55 -0.61 -4.84 4.00
C CYS A 55 -0.72 -5.94 5.07
N SER A 56 -1.70 -5.85 5.99
CA SER A 56 -1.83 -6.76 7.13
C SER A 56 -1.89 -8.24 6.74
N ASN A 57 -2.40 -8.52 5.54
CA ASN A 57 -2.58 -9.88 5.02
C ASN A 57 -1.45 -10.33 4.08
N TRP A 58 -0.42 -9.52 3.84
CA TRP A 58 0.67 -9.90 2.93
C TRP A 58 1.44 -11.11 3.41
N LYS A 59 1.77 -11.19 4.70
CA LYS A 59 2.49 -12.33 5.28
C LYS A 59 1.75 -13.66 5.05
N PRO A 60 0.48 -13.82 5.48
CA PRO A 60 -0.21 -15.10 5.28
C PRO A 60 -0.44 -15.43 3.79
N LEU A 61 -0.73 -14.43 2.95
CA LEU A 61 -0.85 -14.65 1.49
C LEU A 61 0.47 -15.13 0.87
N ALA A 62 1.59 -14.55 1.27
CA ALA A 62 2.89 -14.94 0.77
C ALA A 62 3.29 -16.34 1.26
N VAL A 63 2.98 -16.70 2.51
CA VAL A 63 3.19 -18.07 3.02
C VAL A 63 2.36 -19.08 2.24
N GLU A 64 1.07 -18.83 2.02
CA GLU A 64 0.19 -19.67 1.21
C GLU A 64 0.77 -19.87 -0.20
N TYR A 65 1.22 -18.79 -0.84
CA TYR A 65 1.88 -18.86 -2.14
C TYR A 65 3.18 -19.70 -2.13
N LEU A 66 4.01 -19.57 -1.09
CA LEU A 66 5.23 -20.38 -0.95
C LEU A 66 4.90 -21.88 -0.81
N GLU A 67 3.86 -22.22 -0.06
CA GLU A 67 3.38 -23.60 0.08
C GLU A 67 2.89 -24.17 -1.25
N ASP A 68 2.12 -23.38 -2.01
CA ASP A 68 1.65 -23.76 -3.35
C ASP A 68 2.82 -24.02 -4.31
N VAL A 69 3.79 -23.12 -4.35
CA VAL A 69 4.98 -23.28 -5.20
C VAL A 69 5.79 -24.51 -4.79
N ALA A 70 5.99 -24.73 -3.48
CA ALA A 70 6.68 -25.92 -2.98
C ALA A 70 5.95 -27.21 -3.38
N GLN A 71 4.61 -27.22 -3.33
CA GLN A 71 3.80 -28.35 -3.75
C GLN A 71 3.90 -28.60 -5.26
N ILE A 72 3.87 -27.55 -6.08
CA ILE A 72 4.04 -27.64 -7.54
C ILE A 72 5.42 -28.22 -7.88
N CYS A 73 6.48 -27.72 -7.25
CA CYS A 73 7.84 -28.21 -7.46
C CYS A 73 7.99 -29.68 -7.05
N THR A 74 7.38 -30.07 -5.93
CA THR A 74 7.36 -31.47 -5.48
C THR A 74 6.67 -32.37 -6.50
N LYS A 75 5.46 -31.99 -6.94
CA LYS A 75 4.70 -32.74 -7.95
C LYS A 75 5.45 -32.87 -9.27
N PHE A 76 6.07 -31.78 -9.73
CA PHE A 76 6.87 -31.78 -10.95
C PHE A 76 8.05 -32.76 -10.87
N LEU A 77 8.83 -32.70 -9.79
CA LEU A 77 9.97 -33.60 -9.60
C LEU A 77 9.52 -35.06 -9.43
N ASP A 78 8.39 -35.30 -8.79
CA ASP A 78 7.81 -36.62 -8.66
C ASP A 78 7.45 -37.24 -10.02
N ILE A 79 6.81 -36.45 -10.90
CA ILE A 79 6.49 -36.87 -12.27
C ILE A 79 7.78 -37.13 -13.06
N LEU A 80 8.75 -36.23 -12.97
CA LEU A 80 10.03 -36.36 -13.67
C LEU A 80 10.79 -37.62 -13.27
N LEU A 81 10.86 -37.92 -11.98
CA LEU A 81 11.51 -39.14 -11.48
C LEU A 81 10.78 -40.40 -11.93
N GLN A 82 9.45 -40.39 -11.96
CA GLN A 82 8.66 -41.51 -12.45
C GLN A 82 8.85 -41.78 -13.95
N ASP A 83 9.06 -40.72 -14.74
CA ASP A 83 9.29 -40.82 -16.19
C ASP A 83 10.73 -41.24 -16.54
N LYS A 84 11.72 -40.76 -15.79
CA LYS A 84 13.14 -40.91 -16.15
C LYS A 84 13.92 -41.95 -15.35
N CYS A 85 13.42 -42.41 -14.20
CA CYS A 85 14.18 -43.31 -13.33
C CYS A 85 13.53 -44.69 -13.17
N PRO A 86 14.35 -45.77 -13.07
CA PRO A 86 13.88 -47.08 -12.64
C PRO A 86 13.18 -47.03 -11.27
N LYS A 87 12.10 -47.82 -11.10
CA LYS A 87 11.22 -47.76 -9.93
C LYS A 87 11.92 -48.07 -8.60
N ASP A 88 12.95 -48.91 -8.65
CA ASP A 88 13.75 -49.35 -7.51
C ASP A 88 14.64 -48.25 -6.91
N ILE A 89 15.00 -47.22 -7.69
CA ILE A 89 15.86 -46.12 -7.22
C ILE A 89 15.09 -44.85 -6.84
N ILE A 90 13.85 -44.67 -7.33
CA ILE A 90 13.05 -43.44 -7.11
C ILE A 90 12.88 -43.12 -5.63
N SER A 91 12.57 -44.14 -4.81
CA SER A 91 12.34 -43.95 -3.37
C SER A 91 13.59 -43.41 -2.66
N ARG A 92 14.77 -43.93 -3.02
CA ARG A 92 16.06 -43.47 -2.48
C ARG A 92 16.35 -42.05 -2.91
N LEU A 93 16.21 -41.74 -4.21
CA LEU A 93 16.45 -40.38 -4.75
C LEU A 93 15.51 -39.33 -4.15
N ARG A 94 14.24 -39.68 -3.94
CA ARG A 94 13.26 -38.80 -3.29
C ARG A 94 13.71 -38.37 -1.91
N VAL A 95 14.09 -39.33 -1.07
CA VAL A 95 14.49 -39.07 0.32
C VAL A 95 15.86 -38.42 0.40
N SER A 96 16.84 -38.93 -0.36
CA SER A 96 18.23 -38.48 -0.22
C SER A 96 18.50 -37.11 -0.83
N LEU A 97 17.86 -36.79 -1.96
CA LEU A 97 18.19 -35.61 -2.77
C LEU A 97 17.03 -34.61 -2.82
N VAL A 98 15.83 -35.06 -3.21
CA VAL A 98 14.73 -34.15 -3.55
C VAL A 98 14.13 -33.49 -2.31
N GLN A 99 13.76 -34.27 -1.29
CA GLN A 99 13.10 -33.75 -0.10
C GLN A 99 13.98 -32.73 0.64
N ASN A 100 15.27 -33.05 0.84
CA ASN A 100 16.19 -32.14 1.50
C ASN A 100 16.40 -30.85 0.69
N ALA A 101 16.63 -30.97 -0.62
CA ALA A 101 16.86 -29.79 -1.46
C ALA A 101 15.63 -28.87 -1.55
N LEU A 102 14.43 -29.44 -1.70
CA LEU A 102 13.18 -28.66 -1.70
C LEU A 102 12.94 -28.00 -0.34
N LYS A 103 13.18 -28.72 0.76
CA LYS A 103 13.05 -28.17 2.11
C LYS A 103 14.00 -27.00 2.32
N THR A 104 15.28 -27.13 1.98
CA THR A 104 16.26 -26.04 2.09
C THR A 104 15.85 -24.80 1.29
N ARG A 105 15.32 -24.99 0.06
CA ARG A 105 14.83 -23.86 -0.75
C ARG A 105 13.59 -23.20 -0.16
N TYR A 106 12.66 -23.99 0.38
CA TYR A 106 11.47 -23.48 1.05
C TYR A 106 11.82 -22.70 2.31
N ASP A 107 12.71 -23.25 3.15
CA ASP A 107 13.18 -22.60 4.38
C ASP A 107 13.90 -21.26 4.05
N GLY A 108 14.72 -21.23 3.00
CA GLY A 108 15.34 -20.00 2.51
C GLY A 108 14.32 -18.97 2.01
N ALA A 109 13.29 -19.39 1.28
CA ALA A 109 12.23 -18.50 0.83
C ALA A 109 11.41 -17.92 2.00
N LEU A 110 11.15 -18.73 3.04
CA LEU A 110 10.52 -18.26 4.28
C LEU A 110 11.39 -17.24 5.01
N GLN A 111 12.72 -17.43 5.02
CA GLN A 111 13.64 -16.48 5.62
C GLN A 111 13.62 -15.13 4.88
N GLU A 112 13.70 -15.14 3.55
CA GLU A 112 13.58 -13.92 2.74
C GLU A 112 12.24 -13.22 2.95
N LEU A 113 11.14 -13.98 3.04
CA LEU A 113 9.84 -13.42 3.36
C LEU A 113 9.85 -12.71 4.73
N GLN A 114 10.54 -13.25 5.73
CA GLN A 114 10.66 -12.58 7.03
C GLN A 114 11.40 -11.26 6.94
N LEU A 115 12.47 -11.18 6.14
CA LEU A 115 13.21 -9.94 5.91
C LEU A 115 12.33 -8.89 5.23
N ILE A 116 11.59 -9.28 4.18
CA ILE A 116 10.64 -8.38 3.49
C ILE A 116 9.56 -7.90 4.47
N MET A 117 9.04 -8.77 5.34
CA MET A 117 8.07 -8.36 6.35
C MET A 117 8.67 -7.39 7.38
N GLU A 118 9.95 -7.50 7.72
CA GLU A 118 10.63 -6.53 8.57
C GLU A 118 10.71 -5.15 7.89
N ASP A 119 11.07 -5.11 6.60
CA ASP A 119 11.14 -3.86 5.83
C ASP A 119 9.78 -3.13 5.80
N THR A 120 8.68 -3.88 5.74
CA THR A 120 7.32 -3.29 5.73
C THR A 120 6.94 -2.56 7.02
N LYS A 121 7.66 -2.77 8.13
CA LYS A 121 7.39 -2.07 9.40
C LYS A 121 7.88 -0.63 9.39
N SER A 122 8.77 -0.28 8.48
CA SER A 122 9.24 1.09 8.30
C SER A 122 8.17 1.97 7.64
N TYR A 123 8.31 3.30 7.77
CA TYR A 123 7.41 4.22 7.06
C TYR A 123 7.62 4.12 5.54
N PRO A 124 6.54 4.05 4.74
CA PRO A 124 6.67 4.03 3.29
C PRO A 124 7.33 5.31 2.77
N ILE A 125 8.41 5.15 2.00
CA ILE A 125 9.07 6.24 1.30
C ILE A 125 8.77 6.10 -0.19
N ASN A 126 8.25 7.16 -0.80
CA ASN A 126 8.12 7.20 -2.24
C ASN A 126 9.37 7.87 -2.83
N TYR A 127 10.00 7.20 -3.79
CA TYR A 127 11.16 7.73 -4.54
C TYR A 127 10.76 8.21 -5.94
N ASN A 128 9.47 8.17 -6.27
CA ASN A 128 8.97 8.57 -7.57
C ASN A 128 8.91 10.11 -7.66
N HIS A 129 9.95 10.69 -8.24
CA HIS A 129 10.06 12.15 -8.42
C HIS A 129 8.89 12.74 -9.24
N TYR A 130 8.35 12.00 -10.21
CA TYR A 130 7.20 12.44 -10.99
C TYR A 130 5.94 12.53 -10.14
N TYR A 131 5.71 11.54 -9.26
CA TYR A 131 4.59 11.56 -8.32
C TYR A 131 4.69 12.77 -7.37
N ILE A 132 5.86 12.98 -6.76
CA ILE A 132 6.08 14.13 -5.86
C ILE A 132 5.83 15.45 -6.58
N LYS A 133 6.39 15.62 -7.79
CA LYS A 133 6.22 16.83 -8.59
C LYS A 133 4.74 17.10 -8.90
N THR A 134 4.06 16.12 -9.47
CA THR A 134 2.64 16.23 -9.87
C THR A 134 1.74 16.59 -8.69
N ILE A 135 1.96 15.96 -7.54
CA ILE A 135 1.17 16.19 -6.34
C ILE A 135 1.44 17.57 -5.73
N ASN A 136 2.70 18.03 -5.77
CA ASN A 136 3.06 19.37 -5.31
C ASN A 136 2.45 20.46 -6.22
N GLU A 137 2.50 20.27 -7.53
CA GLU A 137 1.87 21.17 -8.51
C GLU A 137 0.36 21.27 -8.27
N CYS A 138 -0.33 20.14 -8.17
CA CYS A 138 -1.76 20.09 -7.86
C CYS A 138 -2.10 20.82 -6.54
N ARG A 139 -1.27 20.64 -5.49
CA ARG A 139 -1.46 21.35 -4.22
C ARG A 139 -1.29 22.85 -4.38
N GLN A 140 -0.27 23.31 -5.10
CA GLN A 140 -0.03 24.73 -5.34
C GLN A 140 -1.21 25.37 -6.09
N ASP A 141 -1.75 24.67 -7.09
CA ASP A 141 -2.89 25.17 -7.86
C ASP A 141 -4.16 25.27 -7.01
N LEU A 142 -4.42 24.28 -6.16
CA LEU A 142 -5.51 24.34 -5.19
C LEU A 142 -5.34 25.48 -4.19
N GLN A 143 -4.13 25.72 -3.69
CA GLN A 143 -3.84 26.82 -2.77
C GLN A 143 -4.04 28.18 -3.44
N LYS A 144 -3.55 28.35 -4.67
CA LYS A 144 -3.76 29.57 -5.47
C LYS A 144 -5.25 29.83 -5.70
N THR A 145 -5.99 28.79 -6.11
CA THR A 145 -7.43 28.88 -6.35
C THR A 145 -8.21 29.23 -5.08
N SER A 146 -7.86 28.60 -3.96
CA SER A 146 -8.48 28.91 -2.67
C SER A 146 -8.18 30.35 -2.23
N LEU A 147 -6.94 30.81 -2.41
CA LEU A 147 -6.54 32.18 -2.07
C LEU A 147 -7.27 33.20 -2.95
N ALA A 148 -7.35 32.98 -4.26
CA ALA A 148 -8.07 33.83 -5.19
C ALA A 148 -9.54 33.97 -4.78
N ARG A 149 -10.21 32.84 -4.46
CA ARG A 149 -11.58 32.85 -3.96
C ARG A 149 -11.72 33.63 -2.65
N CYS A 150 -10.81 33.41 -1.68
CA CYS A 150 -10.82 34.18 -0.43
C CYS A 150 -10.66 35.69 -0.67
N ILE A 151 -9.85 36.10 -1.65
CA ILE A 151 -9.66 37.51 -2.02
C ILE A 151 -10.93 38.07 -2.67
N GLU A 152 -11.53 37.33 -3.62
CA GLU A 152 -12.80 37.71 -4.24
C GLU A 152 -13.91 37.88 -3.19
N ASP A 153 -14.07 36.90 -2.29
CA ASP A 153 -15.06 36.93 -1.20
C ASP A 153 -14.83 38.10 -0.22
N ALA A 154 -13.58 38.54 -0.04
CA ALA A 154 -13.20 39.62 0.87
C ALA A 154 -13.17 41.01 0.20
N THR A 155 -13.32 41.09 -1.11
CA THR A 155 -13.22 42.34 -1.88
C THR A 155 -14.60 42.81 -2.31
N ASP A 156 -15.08 43.89 -1.71
CA ASP A 156 -16.25 44.61 -2.23
C ASP A 156 -15.81 45.53 -3.37
N LEU A 157 -16.30 45.26 -4.58
CA LEU A 157 -16.14 46.15 -5.72
C LEU A 157 -17.21 47.24 -5.65
N ARG A 158 -16.79 48.49 -5.36
CA ARG A 158 -17.66 49.66 -5.51
C ARG A 158 -17.32 50.34 -6.82
N THR A 159 -18.30 50.44 -7.71
CA THR A 159 -18.24 51.37 -8.85
C THR A 159 -18.32 52.79 -8.30
N LEU A 160 -17.28 53.58 -8.51
CA LEU A 160 -17.31 54.99 -8.17
C LEU A 160 -18.06 55.71 -9.29
N ASP A 161 -19.16 56.40 -8.93
CA ASP A 161 -19.90 57.27 -9.85
C ASP A 161 -19.05 58.51 -10.15
N CYS A 162 -18.19 58.38 -11.16
CA CYS A 162 -17.54 59.49 -11.83
C CYS A 162 -17.63 59.26 -13.34
N ASP A 163 -17.55 60.33 -14.14
CA ASP A 163 -17.80 60.35 -15.60
C ASP A 163 -16.92 59.41 -16.45
N HIS A 164 -16.08 58.60 -15.81
CA HIS A 164 -15.32 57.50 -16.39
C HIS A 164 -15.45 56.27 -15.48
N ASN A 165 -15.60 55.07 -16.07
CA ASN A 165 -15.72 53.80 -15.35
C ASN A 165 -14.45 53.51 -14.51
N HIS A 166 -14.41 53.98 -13.27
CA HIS A 166 -13.35 53.68 -12.30
C HIS A 166 -13.84 52.64 -11.30
N THR A 167 -13.24 51.45 -11.33
CA THR A 167 -13.49 50.39 -10.37
C THR A 167 -12.52 50.52 -9.20
N SER A 168 -13.02 50.69 -7.97
CA SER A 168 -12.20 50.71 -6.75
C SER A 168 -12.50 49.47 -5.90
N ALA A 169 -11.44 48.77 -5.48
CA ALA A 169 -11.51 47.58 -4.65
C ALA A 169 -11.16 47.95 -3.20
N THR A 170 -12.06 47.68 -2.25
CA THR A 170 -11.79 47.86 -0.81
C THR A 170 -11.86 46.51 -0.13
N ILE A 171 -10.81 46.17 0.64
CA ILE A 171 -10.81 44.95 1.46
C ILE A 171 -11.69 45.20 2.68
N MET A 172 -12.73 44.38 2.88
CA MET A 172 -13.50 44.45 4.12
C MET A 172 -12.61 44.05 5.30
N SER A 173 -12.46 44.95 6.27
CA SER A 173 -11.83 44.67 7.55
C SER A 173 -12.61 43.55 8.25
N VAL A 174 -12.10 42.33 8.22
CA VAL A 174 -12.59 41.24 9.06
C VAL A 174 -12.22 41.58 10.50
N ALA A 175 -13.19 41.99 11.31
CA ALA A 175 -13.00 42.16 12.74
C ALA A 175 -12.64 40.81 13.36
N LEU A 176 -11.45 40.74 13.97
CA LEU A 176 -10.97 39.63 14.79
C LEU A 176 -11.80 39.47 16.06
#